data_AF-A0A077X430-F1
#
_entry.id   AF-A0A077X430-F1
#
_cell.length_a   1.000
_cell.length_b   1.000
_cell.length_c   1.000
_cell.angle_alpha   90.00
_cell.angle_beta   90.00
_cell.angle_gamma   90.00
#
_symmetry.space_group_name_H-M   'P 1'
#
loop_
_entity.id
_entity.type
_entity.pdbx_description
1 polymer ?
#
loop_
_entity_poly.entity_id
_entity_poly.type
_entity_poly.pdbx_seq_one_letter_code
_entity_poly.pdbx_strand_id
1 'polypeptide(L)'
;MHSYLLWIALAATLSVVSSAWIEKYKPDFYQLQVSPLKTSLIHDCSDSSYILDIQDITLTPPYPSPGDNLTIEAIGYLEEPVDYGAEAHVLVKLGFVQLLKRTFDICQEIDNNDVDLQCPIMDGLVKVTQKITLPEEIPKAHFKVQVRAENYDKRPLACLDVDIDFRHHHFRHSSSNKKSRLVDDEW
;
A
#
# COMPACT_ATOMS: atom_id res chain seq x y z
N MET A 1 27.14 43.88 -59.90
CA MET A 1 27.19 43.95 -58.42
C MET A 1 25.82 44.28 -57.83
N HIS A 2 24.76 43.49 -58.11
CA HIS A 2 23.42 43.66 -57.52
C HIS A 2 22.65 42.32 -57.53
N SER A 3 23.23 41.25 -56.95
CA SER A 3 22.56 39.93 -56.94
C SER A 3 22.89 39.09 -55.70
N TYR A 4 22.96 39.74 -54.52
CA TYR A 4 23.12 39.03 -53.23
C TYR A 4 22.22 39.57 -52.12
N LEU A 5 21.43 40.63 -52.38
CA LEU A 5 20.60 41.27 -51.37
C LEU A 5 19.21 40.63 -51.19
N LEU A 6 18.84 39.65 -52.04
CA LEU A 6 17.53 38.98 -51.93
C LEU A 6 17.52 37.71 -51.07
N TRP A 7 18.68 37.21 -50.61
CA TRP A 7 18.73 36.03 -49.74
C TRP A 7 18.69 36.35 -48.24
N ILE A 8 18.92 37.61 -47.84
CA ILE A 8 18.97 37.99 -46.42
C ILE A 8 17.56 38.20 -45.82
N ALA A 9 16.51 38.28 -46.65
CA ALA A 9 15.14 38.51 -46.19
C ALA A 9 14.38 37.24 -45.75
N LEU A 10 14.94 36.03 -45.87
CA LEU A 10 14.25 34.77 -45.52
C LEU A 10 14.75 34.06 -44.25
N ALA A 11 15.68 34.64 -43.51
CA ALA A 11 16.17 34.05 -42.25
C ALA A 11 15.69 34.78 -40.97
N ALA A 12 14.61 35.56 -41.06
CA ALA A 12 14.06 36.32 -39.93
C ALA A 12 12.76 35.74 -39.34
N THR A 13 12.53 34.43 -39.48
CA THR A 13 11.55 33.70 -38.66
C THR A 13 12.17 32.44 -38.10
N LEU A 14 13.33 32.57 -37.44
CA LEU A 14 13.69 31.59 -36.42
C LEU A 14 12.78 31.87 -35.23
N SER A 15 11.77 31.01 -35.14
CA SER A 15 10.86 30.83 -34.03
C SER A 15 11.57 31.12 -32.71
N VAL A 16 11.32 32.29 -32.13
CA VAL A 16 11.30 32.39 -30.68
C VAL A 16 10.10 31.57 -30.25
N VAL A 17 10.26 30.24 -30.22
CA VAL A 17 9.39 29.40 -29.41
C VAL A 17 9.77 29.84 -28.01
N SER A 18 9.03 30.82 -27.50
CA SER A 18 9.17 31.27 -26.13
C SER A 18 9.17 30.01 -25.27
N SER A 19 10.19 29.86 -24.44
CA SER A 19 10.31 28.75 -23.48
C SER A 19 9.12 28.63 -22.52
N ALA A 20 8.15 29.55 -22.60
CA ALA A 20 6.88 29.58 -21.89
C ALA A 20 5.87 28.47 -22.28
N TRP A 21 6.11 27.68 -23.33
CA TRP A 21 5.20 26.57 -23.69
C TRP A 21 5.63 25.20 -23.20
N ILE A 22 6.88 25.02 -22.76
CA ILE A 22 7.35 23.75 -22.17
C ILE A 22 6.96 23.64 -20.69
N GLU A 23 6.66 24.77 -20.02
CA GLU A 23 6.13 24.76 -18.65
C GLU A 23 4.69 24.22 -18.56
N LYS A 24 3.97 24.17 -19.68
CA LYS A 24 2.57 23.71 -19.74
C LYS A 24 2.40 22.19 -19.68
N TYR A 25 3.49 21.43 -19.76
CA TYR A 25 3.48 19.95 -19.77
C TYR A 25 4.30 19.36 -18.61
N LYS A 26 4.33 20.04 -17.46
CA LYS A 26 4.61 19.33 -16.21
C LYS A 26 3.29 18.74 -15.74
N PRO A 27 3.10 17.40 -15.78
CA PRO A 27 1.96 16.80 -15.09
C PRO A 27 2.06 17.22 -13.62
N ASP A 28 1.06 17.95 -13.17
CA ASP A 28 0.97 18.52 -11.83
C ASP A 28 0.65 17.37 -10.86
N PHE A 29 1.68 16.56 -10.54
CA PHE A 29 1.57 15.44 -9.61
C PHE A 29 1.31 15.89 -8.16
N TYR A 30 1.31 17.20 -7.91
CA TYR A 30 1.10 17.81 -6.60
C TYR A 30 -0.36 17.87 -6.14
N GLN A 31 -1.33 17.40 -6.94
CA GLN A 31 -2.74 17.28 -6.52
C GLN A 31 -3.17 15.87 -6.11
N LEU A 32 -2.26 14.90 -5.97
CA LEU A 32 -2.57 13.78 -5.10
C LEU A 32 -2.58 14.33 -3.68
N GLN A 33 -3.77 14.62 -3.16
CA GLN A 33 -4.00 14.63 -1.72
C GLN A 33 -3.65 13.21 -1.24
N VAL A 34 -2.38 12.98 -0.93
CA VAL A 34 -1.93 11.80 -0.19
C VAL A 34 -2.58 11.95 1.17
N SER A 35 -3.80 11.40 1.29
CA SER A 35 -4.45 11.29 2.58
C SER A 35 -3.54 10.36 3.38
N PRO A 36 -3.01 10.82 4.52
CA PRO A 36 -2.08 10.02 5.30
C PRO A 36 -2.75 8.71 5.65
N LEU A 37 -1.99 7.62 5.49
CA LEU A 37 -2.22 6.28 6.01
C LEU A 37 -3.44 6.22 6.92
N LYS A 38 -4.58 5.75 6.41
CA LYS A 38 -5.89 5.88 7.07
C LYS A 38 -5.95 5.20 8.45
N THR A 39 -4.92 4.45 8.83
CA THR A 39 -4.75 3.84 10.15
C THR A 39 -3.48 4.33 10.85
N SER A 40 -3.58 4.56 12.17
CA SER A 40 -2.42 4.85 13.03
C SER A 40 -1.63 3.60 13.44
N LEU A 41 -2.09 2.41 13.04
CA LEU A 41 -1.51 1.13 13.44
C LEU A 41 -0.28 0.73 12.62
N ILE A 42 -0.14 1.31 11.43
CA ILE A 42 0.94 1.00 10.49
C ILE A 42 1.85 2.22 10.40
N HIS A 43 3.14 1.99 10.25
CA HIS A 43 4.15 3.01 10.02
C HIS A 43 5.04 2.54 8.87
N ASP A 44 5.06 3.32 7.79
CA ASP A 44 6.02 3.13 6.71
C ASP A 44 7.39 3.63 7.16
N CYS A 45 8.36 2.72 7.28
CA CYS A 45 9.73 3.01 7.65
C CYS A 45 10.68 3.09 6.44
N SER A 46 10.12 3.12 5.23
CA SER A 46 10.86 3.22 3.99
C SER A 46 11.38 4.66 3.79
N ASP A 47 12.42 4.79 2.98
CA ASP A 47 12.92 6.06 2.46
C ASP A 47 13.00 5.99 0.93
N SER A 48 13.54 7.03 0.29
CA SER A 48 13.65 7.10 -1.16
C SER A 48 14.58 6.07 -1.80
N SER A 49 15.19 5.16 -1.03
CA SER A 49 15.99 4.05 -1.56
C SER A 49 15.18 2.76 -1.76
N TYR A 50 13.91 2.73 -1.34
CA TYR A 50 13.02 1.59 -1.47
C TYR A 50 12.27 1.61 -2.80
N ILE A 51 12.10 0.42 -3.39
CA ILE A 51 11.47 0.26 -4.72
C ILE A 51 9.98 0.63 -4.72
N LEU A 52 9.27 0.39 -3.61
CA LEU A 52 7.84 0.69 -3.48
C LEU A 52 7.62 2.01 -2.72
N ASP A 53 7.05 2.99 -3.41
CA ASP A 53 6.48 4.20 -2.80
C ASP A 53 5.03 3.93 -2.37
N ILE A 54 4.79 3.84 -1.05
CA ILE A 54 3.48 3.55 -0.49
C ILE A 54 2.66 4.83 -0.38
N GLN A 55 1.55 4.89 -1.10
CA GLN A 55 0.67 6.07 -1.13
C GLN A 55 -0.46 5.99 -0.10
N ASP A 56 -1.08 4.82 0.06
CA ASP A 56 -2.12 4.59 1.08
C ASP A 56 -2.16 3.14 1.54
N ILE A 57 -2.49 2.95 2.82
CA ILE A 57 -2.92 1.66 3.36
C ILE A 57 -4.16 1.90 4.22
N THR A 58 -5.25 1.25 3.82
CA THR A 58 -6.55 1.32 4.46
C THR A 58 -6.93 -0.02 5.08
N LEU A 59 -7.27 0.01 6.37
CA LEU A 59 -7.82 -1.14 7.10
C LEU A 59 -9.33 -0.99 7.27
N THR A 60 -10.08 -2.05 6.98
CA THR A 60 -11.53 -2.11 7.22
C THR A 60 -11.88 -3.41 7.97
N PRO A 61 -12.36 -3.32 9.24
CA PRO A 61 -12.50 -2.10 10.04
C PRO A 61 -11.14 -1.46 10.38
N PRO A 62 -11.09 -0.15 10.72
CA PRO A 62 -9.84 0.56 11.00
C PRO A 62 -9.10 0.03 12.24
N TYR A 63 -9.83 -0.59 13.18
CA TYR A 63 -9.29 -1.28 14.35
C TYR A 63 -9.66 -2.77 14.26
N PRO A 64 -8.68 -3.65 13.96
CA PRO A 64 -8.92 -5.08 13.87
C PRO A 64 -9.31 -5.68 15.22
N SER A 65 -10.13 -6.72 15.20
CA SER A 65 -10.54 -7.48 16.39
C SER A 65 -10.38 -8.99 16.13
N PRO A 66 -9.98 -9.79 17.14
CA PRO A 66 -9.92 -11.24 16.99
C PRO A 66 -11.27 -11.82 16.56
N GLY A 67 -11.26 -12.80 15.65
CA GLY A 67 -12.47 -13.42 15.07
C GLY A 67 -13.13 -12.64 13.93
N ASP A 68 -12.81 -11.35 13.77
CA ASP A 68 -13.42 -10.52 12.73
C ASP A 68 -12.67 -10.62 11.39
N ASN A 69 -13.40 -10.39 10.31
CA ASN A 69 -12.81 -10.18 8.99
C ASN A 69 -12.10 -8.82 8.94
N LEU A 70 -10.91 -8.81 8.35
CA LEU A 70 -10.13 -7.62 8.07
C LEU A 70 -9.87 -7.54 6.56
N THR A 71 -10.24 -6.41 5.97
CA THR A 71 -9.85 -6.05 4.60
C THR A 71 -8.71 -5.04 4.66
N ILE A 72 -7.64 -5.33 3.93
CA ILE A 72 -6.46 -4.49 3.78
C ILE A 72 -6.43 -4.04 2.32
N GLU A 73 -6.49 -2.73 2.09
CA GLU A 73 -6.30 -2.14 0.77
C GLU A 73 -5.03 -1.31 0.80
N ALA A 74 -4.10 -1.57 -0.13
CA ALA A 74 -2.86 -0.81 -0.28
C ALA A 74 -2.74 -0.27 -1.70
N ILE A 75 -2.27 0.97 -1.83
CA ILE A 75 -1.98 1.64 -3.09
C ILE A 75 -0.54 2.15 -3.02
N GLY A 76 0.23 1.90 -4.06
CA GLY A 76 1.61 2.36 -4.16
C GLY A 76 2.12 2.43 -5.59
N TYR A 77 3.31 2.97 -5.76
CA TYR A 77 4.01 3.05 -7.05
C TYR A 77 5.31 2.25 -6.96
N LEU A 78 5.47 1.26 -7.84
CA LEU A 78 6.72 0.53 -8.01
C LEU A 78 7.61 1.25 -9.00
N GLU A 79 8.81 1.65 -8.57
CA GLU A 79 9.79 2.26 -9.47
C GLU A 79 10.43 1.24 -10.42
N GLU A 80 10.43 -0.03 -10.02
CA GLU A 80 11.03 -1.14 -10.76
C GLU A 80 10.23 -2.44 -10.56
N PRO A 81 10.36 -3.43 -11.46
CA PRO A 81 9.65 -4.69 -11.33
C PRO A 81 10.05 -5.49 -10.07
N VAL A 82 9.08 -6.19 -9.49
CA VAL A 82 9.30 -7.17 -8.43
C VAL A 82 9.34 -8.56 -9.07
N ASP A 83 10.51 -9.19 -9.03
CA ASP A 83 10.76 -10.47 -9.70
C ASP A 83 10.60 -11.66 -8.76
N TYR A 84 10.57 -12.86 -9.35
CA TYR A 84 10.58 -14.11 -8.60
C TYR A 84 11.80 -14.19 -7.67
N GLY A 85 11.56 -14.61 -6.43
CA GLY A 85 12.58 -14.66 -5.38
C GLY A 85 12.65 -13.39 -4.52
N ALA A 86 11.75 -12.42 -4.72
CA ALA A 86 11.52 -11.36 -3.75
C ALA A 86 11.01 -11.92 -2.42
N GLU A 87 11.55 -11.43 -1.30
CA GLU A 87 11.34 -11.98 0.04
C GLU A 87 10.83 -10.93 1.00
N ALA A 88 9.93 -11.32 1.91
CA ALA A 88 9.48 -10.53 3.05
C ALA A 88 9.94 -11.19 4.37
N HIS A 89 10.82 -10.50 5.10
CA HIS A 89 11.23 -10.88 6.45
C HIS A 89 10.24 -10.32 7.47
N VAL A 90 9.52 -11.22 8.14
CA VAL A 90 8.47 -10.88 9.11
C VAL A 90 8.92 -11.26 10.51
N LEU A 91 8.91 -10.28 11.41
CA LEU A 91 9.18 -10.43 12.83
C LEU A 91 7.95 -10.02 13.64
N VAL A 92 7.36 -10.95 14.39
CA VAL A 92 6.24 -10.68 15.29
C VAL A 92 6.71 -10.80 16.73
N LYS A 93 6.46 -9.77 17.52
CA LYS A 93 6.72 -9.74 18.96
C LYS A 93 5.41 -9.57 19.71
N LEU A 94 5.32 -10.23 20.86
CA LEU A 94 4.31 -9.99 21.89
C LEU A 94 5.03 -9.36 23.09
N GLY A 95 4.79 -8.07 23.32
CA GLY A 95 5.63 -7.26 24.20
C GLY A 95 7.10 -7.30 23.77
N PHE A 96 7.96 -7.91 24.59
CA PHE A 96 9.40 -8.07 24.31
C PHE A 96 9.78 -9.47 23.79
N VAL A 97 8.85 -10.41 23.78
CA VAL A 97 9.10 -11.80 23.36
C VAL A 97 8.86 -11.94 21.87
N GLN A 98 9.78 -12.56 21.15
CA GLN A 98 9.63 -12.89 19.74
C GLN A 98 8.76 -14.13 19.57
N LEU A 99 7.61 -13.98 18.91
CA LEU A 99 6.71 -15.09 18.58
C LEU A 99 7.01 -15.70 17.22
N LEU A 100 7.30 -14.86 16.23
CA LEU A 100 7.55 -15.29 14.86
C LEU A 100 8.77 -14.55 14.31
N LYS A 101 9.65 -15.28 13.65
CA LYS A 101 10.67 -14.71 12.76
C LYS A 101 10.76 -15.63 11.56
N ARG A 102 10.16 -15.23 10.45
CA ARG A 102 10.07 -16.03 9.24
C ARG A 102 10.31 -15.16 8.02
N THR A 103 10.67 -15.81 6.92
CA THR A 103 10.83 -15.20 5.62
C THR A 103 9.83 -15.87 4.70
N PHE A 104 9.11 -15.06 3.93
CA PHE A 104 8.09 -15.49 2.99
C PHE A 104 8.53 -15.06 1.59
N ASP A 105 8.34 -15.92 0.60
CA ASP A 105 8.51 -15.56 -0.81
C ASP A 105 7.25 -14.79 -1.24
N ILE A 106 7.44 -13.55 -1.70
CA ILE A 106 6.34 -12.63 -2.00
C ILE A 106 5.49 -13.17 -3.16
N CYS A 107 6.12 -13.72 -4.19
CA CYS A 107 5.42 -14.26 -5.35
C CYS A 107 4.64 -15.52 -4.99
N GLN A 108 5.23 -16.39 -4.18
CA GLN A 108 4.55 -17.58 -3.69
C GLN A 108 3.34 -17.22 -2.80
N GLU A 109 3.46 -16.19 -1.95
CA GLU A 109 2.33 -15.72 -1.17
C GLU A 109 1.24 -15.08 -2.03
N ILE A 110 1.59 -14.35 -3.10
CA ILE A 110 0.60 -13.85 -4.07
C ILE A 110 -0.14 -15.01 -4.73
N ASP A 111 0.56 -16.04 -5.21
CA ASP A 111 -0.06 -17.20 -5.86
C ASP A 111 -0.96 -18.01 -4.91
N ASN A 112 -0.59 -18.08 -3.62
CA ASN A 112 -1.34 -18.82 -2.60
C ASN A 112 -2.57 -18.07 -2.07
N ASN A 113 -2.65 -16.76 -2.31
CA ASN A 113 -3.73 -15.91 -1.80
C ASN A 113 -4.55 -15.32 -2.95
N ASP A 114 -5.79 -14.93 -2.68
CA ASP A 114 -6.69 -14.35 -3.68
C ASP A 114 -6.39 -12.85 -3.89
N VAL A 115 -5.17 -12.56 -4.39
CA VAL A 115 -4.68 -11.21 -4.68
C VAL A 115 -4.65 -11.00 -6.19
N ASP A 116 -5.16 -9.85 -6.66
CA ASP A 116 -5.15 -9.47 -8.09
C ASP A 116 -3.78 -8.93 -8.54
N LEU A 117 -2.74 -9.73 -8.34
CA LEU A 117 -1.37 -9.48 -8.81
C LEU A 117 -0.79 -10.77 -9.38
N GLN A 118 0.14 -10.62 -10.31
CA GLN A 118 0.89 -11.74 -10.88
C GLN A 118 2.37 -11.39 -10.89
N CYS A 119 3.21 -12.35 -10.52
CA CYS A 119 4.65 -12.19 -10.68
C CYS A 119 5.07 -12.50 -12.13
N PRO A 120 6.09 -11.81 -12.67
CA PRO A 120 6.74 -10.64 -12.09
C PRO A 120 5.79 -9.43 -12.07
N ILE A 121 5.80 -8.67 -10.97
CA ILE A 121 4.94 -7.49 -10.82
C ILE A 121 5.62 -6.35 -11.57
N MET A 122 4.99 -5.83 -12.61
CA MET A 122 5.55 -4.75 -13.41
C MET A 122 5.60 -3.43 -12.61
N ASP A 123 6.53 -2.56 -13.00
CA ASP A 123 6.64 -1.20 -12.50
C ASP A 123 5.37 -0.38 -12.79
N GLY A 124 5.16 0.65 -11.99
CA GLY A 124 4.00 1.54 -12.07
C GLY A 124 3.05 1.46 -10.88
N LEU A 125 1.84 1.97 -11.07
CA LEU A 125 0.83 2.04 -10.02
C LEU A 125 0.27 0.64 -9.73
N VAL A 126 0.35 0.23 -8.48
CA VAL A 126 -0.21 -1.04 -7.98
C VAL A 126 -1.28 -0.80 -6.93
N LYS A 127 -2.33 -1.62 -6.98
CA LYS A 127 -3.37 -1.68 -5.96
C LYS A 127 -3.55 -3.12 -5.51
N VAL A 128 -3.51 -3.33 -4.21
CA VAL A 128 -3.68 -4.64 -3.58
C VAL A 128 -4.87 -4.59 -2.64
N THR A 129 -5.75 -5.58 -2.73
CA THR A 129 -6.83 -5.80 -1.76
C THR A 129 -6.70 -7.22 -1.22
N GLN A 130 -6.47 -7.37 0.08
CA GLN A 130 -6.39 -8.66 0.76
C GLN A 130 -7.47 -8.76 1.83
N LYS A 131 -8.18 -9.90 1.86
CA LYS A 131 -9.20 -10.18 2.88
C LYS A 131 -8.73 -11.36 3.73
N ILE A 132 -8.64 -11.14 5.03
CA ILE A 132 -8.27 -12.17 6.00
C ILE A 132 -9.31 -12.26 7.11
N THR A 133 -9.43 -13.43 7.72
CA THR A 133 -10.15 -13.59 8.98
C THR A 133 -9.12 -13.71 10.09
N LEU A 134 -9.20 -12.84 11.09
CA LEU A 134 -8.30 -12.90 12.23
C LEU A 134 -8.72 -14.08 13.14
N PRO A 135 -7.77 -14.94 13.56
CA PRO A 135 -8.10 -16.03 14.49
C PRO A 135 -8.76 -15.53 15.78
N GLU A 136 -9.68 -16.32 16.35
CA GLU A 136 -10.34 -15.99 17.61
C GLU A 136 -9.38 -16.12 18.81
N GLU A 137 -8.37 -16.98 18.70
CA GLU A 137 -7.44 -17.32 19.77
C GLU A 137 -6.28 -16.32 19.93
N ILE A 138 -6.30 -15.19 19.23
CA ILE A 138 -5.29 -14.14 19.39
C ILE A 138 -5.28 -13.68 20.87
N PRO A 139 -4.16 -13.82 21.59
CA PRO A 139 -4.12 -13.48 23.00
C PRO A 139 -4.26 -11.97 23.22
N LYS A 140 -4.83 -11.59 24.36
CA LYS A 140 -4.97 -10.19 24.78
C LYS A 140 -3.62 -9.60 25.16
N ALA A 141 -2.90 -9.11 24.16
CA ALA A 141 -1.57 -8.57 24.33
C ALA A 141 -1.27 -7.47 23.31
N HIS A 142 -0.12 -6.83 23.52
CA HIS A 142 0.44 -5.86 22.59
C HIS A 142 1.35 -6.55 21.59
N PHE A 143 1.06 -6.38 20.31
CA PHE A 143 1.80 -6.97 19.19
C PHE A 143 2.57 -5.91 18.43
N LYS A 144 3.81 -6.25 18.09
CA LYS A 144 4.63 -5.48 17.16
C LYS A 144 5.03 -6.38 16.00
N VAL A 145 4.63 -6.03 14.79
CA VAL A 145 5.01 -6.71 13.56
C VAL A 145 5.98 -5.83 12.80
N GLN A 146 7.11 -6.38 12.38
CA GLN A 146 8.05 -5.72 11.49
C GLN A 146 8.13 -6.51 10.20
N VAL A 147 7.92 -5.84 9.08
CA VAL A 147 8.03 -6.39 7.74
C VAL A 147 9.15 -5.64 7.04
N ARG A 148 10.12 -6.39 6.53
CA ARG A 148 11.21 -5.88 5.70
C ARG A 148 11.23 -6.70 4.43
N ALA A 149 10.89 -6.08 3.31
CA ALA A 149 10.84 -6.74 2.03
C ALA A 149 12.04 -6.33 1.19
N GLU A 150 12.57 -7.28 0.42
CA GLU A 150 13.66 -7.09 -0.52
C GLU A 150 13.29 -7.76 -1.85
N ASN A 151 13.74 -7.21 -2.96
CA ASN A 151 13.63 -7.87 -4.26
C ASN A 151 14.66 -9.01 -4.37
N TYR A 152 14.60 -9.82 -5.43
CA TYR A 152 15.49 -10.97 -5.63
C TYR A 152 16.99 -10.62 -5.57
N ASP A 153 17.35 -9.39 -5.92
CA ASP A 153 18.71 -8.83 -5.94
C ASP A 153 19.12 -8.18 -4.61
N LYS A 154 18.33 -8.36 -3.55
CA LYS A 154 18.55 -7.81 -2.19
C LYS A 154 18.44 -6.29 -2.10
N ARG A 155 17.85 -5.64 -3.09
CA ARG A 155 17.48 -4.22 -2.94
C ARG A 155 16.23 -4.06 -2.08
N PRO A 156 16.17 -3.02 -1.22
CA PRO A 156 15.02 -2.78 -0.36
C PRO A 156 13.75 -2.56 -1.18
N LEU A 157 12.70 -3.34 -0.89
CA LEU A 157 11.42 -3.24 -1.58
C LEU A 157 10.42 -2.43 -0.75
N ALA A 158 10.16 -2.83 0.50
CA ALA A 158 9.24 -2.13 1.39
C ALA A 158 9.63 -2.30 2.88
N CYS A 159 9.27 -1.33 3.71
CA CYS A 159 9.49 -1.36 5.16
C CYS A 159 8.22 -0.96 5.92
N LEU A 160 7.63 -1.89 6.67
CA LEU A 160 6.46 -1.61 7.51
C LEU A 160 6.69 -2.03 8.96
N ASP A 161 6.32 -1.15 9.89
CA ASP A 161 6.17 -1.47 11.30
C ASP A 161 4.69 -1.34 11.68
N VAL A 162 4.14 -2.38 12.32
CA VAL A 162 2.74 -2.44 12.72
C VAL A 162 2.66 -2.62 14.24
N ASP A 163 1.86 -1.79 14.90
CA ASP A 163 1.69 -1.75 16.34
C ASP A 163 0.19 -1.88 16.69
N ILE A 164 -0.19 -3.03 17.28
CA ILE A 164 -1.59 -3.37 17.55
C ILE A 164 -1.74 -3.84 19.00
N ASP A 165 -2.70 -3.26 19.72
CA ASP A 165 -3.00 -3.62 21.10
C ASP A 165 -4.37 -4.32 21.22
N PHE A 166 -4.36 -5.63 21.44
CA PHE A 166 -5.58 -6.42 21.66
C PHE A 166 -6.01 -6.50 23.14
N ARG A 167 -5.38 -5.75 24.06
CA ARG A 167 -5.75 -5.77 25.49
C ARG A 167 -7.08 -5.07 25.77
N HIS A 168 -7.36 -4.00 25.05
CA HIS A 168 -8.57 -3.22 25.23
C HIS A 168 -9.54 -3.54 24.10
N HIS A 169 -10.72 -4.04 24.46
CA HIS A 169 -11.82 -4.09 23.51
C HIS A 169 -12.16 -2.64 23.14
N HIS A 170 -11.88 -2.20 21.91
CA HIS A 170 -12.63 -1.09 21.35
C HIS A 170 -14.09 -1.53 21.38
N PHE A 171 -14.86 -1.01 22.33
CA PHE A 171 -16.23 -1.40 22.59
C PHE A 171 -17.06 -1.28 21.30
N ARG A 172 -17.28 -2.39 20.60
CA ARG A 172 -18.42 -2.53 19.70
C ARG A 172 -19.63 -2.87 20.57
N HIS A 173 -20.36 -1.82 20.98
CA HIS A 173 -21.78 -1.98 21.23
C HIS A 173 -22.46 -2.35 19.90
N SER A 174 -22.50 -3.65 19.59
CA SER A 174 -23.46 -4.17 18.62
C SER A 174 -24.75 -4.49 19.37
N SER A 175 -25.54 -3.44 19.64
CA SER A 175 -26.94 -3.60 19.99
C SER A 175 -27.69 -4.11 18.76
N SER A 176 -27.86 -5.43 18.66
CA SER A 176 -29.07 -6.03 18.06
C SER A 176 -29.16 -7.51 18.44
N ASN A 177 -29.58 -7.76 19.68
CA ASN A 177 -30.31 -8.97 20.01
C ASN A 177 -31.74 -8.54 20.35
N LYS A 178 -32.52 -8.14 19.34
CA LYS A 178 -33.97 -8.00 19.47
C LYS A 178 -34.62 -9.30 19.04
N LYS A 179 -34.67 -10.20 20.02
CA LYS A 179 -35.62 -11.31 20.16
C LYS A 179 -36.98 -11.00 19.53
N SER A 180 -37.24 -11.52 18.33
CA SER A 180 -38.60 -11.73 17.82
C SER A 180 -39.00 -13.16 18.16
N ARG A 181 -39.56 -13.34 19.35
CA ARG A 181 -40.27 -14.55 19.76
C ARG A 181 -41.66 -14.14 20.24
N LEU A 182 -42.62 -14.15 19.33
CA LEU A 182 -44.06 -14.30 19.55
C LEU A 182 -44.50 -15.14 18.33
N VAL A 183 -44.43 -16.47 18.42
CA VAL A 183 -45.46 -17.36 19.00
C VAL A 183 -46.78 -17.14 18.28
N ASP A 184 -47.02 -18.05 17.34
CA ASP A 184 -48.31 -18.45 16.80
C ASP A 184 -49.33 -18.68 17.93
N ASP A 185 -50.59 -18.29 17.73
CA ASP A 185 -51.79 -19.10 17.98
C ASP A 185 -53.06 -18.25 17.87
N GLU A 186 -53.80 -18.50 16.79
CA GLU A 186 -55.22 -18.86 16.75
C GLU A 186 -56.08 -18.65 18.03
N TRP A 187 -57.14 -17.82 17.90
CA TRP A 187 -58.59 -18.06 18.14
C TRP A 187 -59.32 -16.71 18.26
#